data_AF-A0A523R2X7-F1
#
_entry.id   AF-A0A523R2X7-F1
#
_cell.length_a   1.000
_cell.length_b   1.000
_cell.length_c   1.000
_cell.angle_alpha   90.00
_cell.angle_beta   90.00
_cell.angle_gamma   90.00
#
_symmetry.space_group_name_H-M   'P 1'
#
loop_
_entity.id
_entity.type
_entity.pdbx_description
1 polymer ?
#
loop_
_entity_poly.entity_id
_entity_poly.type
_entity_poly.pdbx_seq_one_letter_code
_entity_poly.pdbx_strand_id
1 'polypeptide(L)' 'MKTILREIRKELKQHVDKEYRKGIKRFFKDDQEINFLGVRTAVVRKISKKYYSEV' A
#
# COMPACT_ATOMS: atom_id res chain seq x y z
N MET A 1 19.02 -7.90 -3.66
CA MET A 1 18.29 -6.61 -3.58
C MET A 1 16.87 -6.61 -4.19
N LYS A 2 16.54 -7.36 -5.25
CA LYS A 2 15.18 -7.34 -5.88
C LYS A 2 14.10 -8.19 -5.16
N THR A 3 14.48 -9.06 -4.21
CA THR A 3 13.57 -10.06 -3.63
C THR A 3 12.62 -9.47 -2.58
N ILE A 4 13.14 -8.72 -1.60
CA ILE A 4 12.35 -8.09 -0.52
C ILE A 4 11.32 -7.11 -1.09
N LEU A 5 11.72 -6.26 -2.04
CA LEU A 5 10.80 -5.34 -2.72
C LEU A 5 9.66 -6.06 -3.45
N ARG A 6 9.92 -7.26 -4.00
CA ARG A 6 8.90 -8.07 -4.68
C ARG A 6 7.91 -8.66 -3.68
N GLU A 7 8.40 -9.11 -2.53
CA GLU A 7 7.59 -9.64 -1.43
C GLU A 7 6.70 -8.55 -0.82
N ILE A 8 7.26 -7.38 -0.50
CA ILE A 8 6.52 -6.22 -0.01
C ILE A 8 5.40 -5.83 -0.99
N ARG A 9 5.69 -5.77 -2.30
CA ARG A 9 4.67 -5.45 -3.32
C ARG A 9 3.58 -6.50 -3.39
N LYS A 10 3.91 -7.78 -3.21
CA LYS A 10 2.93 -8.88 -3.21
C LYS A 10 2.03 -8.78 -1.97
N GLU A 11 2.62 -8.56 -0.80
CA GLU A 11 1.90 -8.43 0.47
C GLU A 11 0.99 -7.18 0.48
N LEU A 12 1.47 -6.04 0.00
CA LEU A 12 0.66 -4.83 -0.19
C LEU A 12 -0.54 -5.08 -1.11
N LYS A 13 -0.37 -5.83 -2.21
CA LYS A 13 -1.47 -6.17 -3.13
C LYS A 13 -2.51 -7.12 -2.52
N GLN A 14 -2.13 -7.96 -1.56
CA GLN A 14 -3.06 -8.86 -0.88
C GLN A 14 -3.97 -8.12 0.10
N HIS A 15 -3.52 -7.00 0.67
CA HIS A 15 -4.28 -6.20 1.62
C HIS A 15 -4.99 -4.99 0.97
N VAL A 16 -5.25 -5.05 -0.33
CA VAL A 16 -5.99 -4.01 -1.05
C VAL A 16 -7.44 -4.02 -0.60
N ASP A 17 -7.86 -2.93 0.03
CA ASP A 17 -9.23 -2.66 0.41
C ASP A 17 -9.89 -1.84 -0.71
N LYS A 18 -10.79 -2.50 -1.45
CA LYS A 18 -11.47 -1.91 -2.62
C LYS A 18 -12.44 -0.80 -2.21
N GLU A 19 -13.04 -0.87 -1.04
CA GLU A 19 -13.96 0.15 -0.54
C GLU A 19 -13.18 1.40 -0.12
N TYR A 20 -12.09 1.20 0.62
CA TYR A 20 -11.16 2.26 0.97
C TYR A 20 -10.56 2.92 -0.29
N ARG A 21 -10.20 2.14 -1.32
CA ARG A 21 -9.69 2.66 -2.60
C ARG A 21 -10.70 3.55 -3.33
N LYS A 22 -12.00 3.22 -3.29
CA LYS A 22 -13.05 4.06 -3.88
C LYS A 22 -13.29 5.34 -3.07
N GLY A 23 -13.29 5.22 -1.74
CA GLY A 23 -13.45 6.36 -0.84
C GLY A 23 -12.31 7.36 -0.97
N ILE A 24 -11.06 6.89 -0.96
CA ILE A 24 -9.88 7.75 -0.98
C ILE A 24 -9.77 8.56 -2.28
N LYS A 25 -10.23 8.01 -3.42
CA LYS A 25 -10.27 8.73 -4.70
C LYS A 25 -11.07 10.05 -4.61
N ARG A 26 -12.09 10.13 -3.74
CA ARG A 26 -12.88 11.35 -3.54
C ARG A 26 -12.15 12.46 -2.77
N PHE A 27 -11.09 12.12 -2.03
CA PHE A 27 -10.34 13.08 -1.21
C PHE A 27 -9.25 13.81 -1.99
N PHE A 28 -8.78 13.24 -3.09
CA PHE A 28 -7.72 13.82 -3.92
C PHE A 28 -8.34 14.48 -5.15
N LYS A 29 -7.77 15.62 -5.57
CA LYS A 29 -8.25 16.36 -6.73
C LYS A 29 -7.93 15.59 -8.01
N ASP A 30 -8.80 15.67 -9.02
CA ASP A 30 -8.60 14.98 -10.30
C ASP A 30 -7.31 15.38 -11.04
N ASP A 31 -6.76 16.57 -10.77
CA ASP A 31 -5.46 17.04 -11.28
C ASP A 31 -4.24 16.30 -10.67
N GLN A 32 -4.44 15.42 -9.70
CA GLN A 32 -3.36 14.65 -9.08
C GLN A 32 -3.37 13.20 -9.58
N GLU A 33 -2.41 12.86 -10.44
CA GLU A 33 -2.17 11.47 -10.86
C GLU A 33 -1.58 10.65 -9.70
N ILE A 34 -2.46 10.15 -8.83
CA ILE A 34 -2.09 9.30 -7.70
C ILE A 34 -2.54 7.87 -7.97
N ASN A 35 -1.58 6.96 -8.04
CA ASN A 35 -1.86 5.53 -8.18
C ASN A 35 -2.23 4.92 -6.81
N PHE A 36 -3.50 5.04 -6.42
CA PHE A 36 -4.01 4.51 -5.18
C PHE A 36 -3.91 2.98 -5.15
N LEU A 37 -3.04 2.45 -4.29
CA LEU A 37 -2.98 1.02 -4.02
C LEU A 37 -4.20 0.53 -3.22
N GLY A 38 -4.86 1.40 -2.45
CA GLY A 38 -6.00 1.01 -1.60
C GLY A 38 -5.58 0.26 -0.33
N VAL A 39 -4.36 0.46 0.14
CA VAL A 39 -3.87 -0.14 1.39
C VAL A 39 -3.95 0.90 2.50
N ARG A 40 -4.50 0.52 3.65
CA ARG A 40 -4.62 1.43 4.81
C ARG A 40 -3.26 1.61 5.51
N THR A 41 -3.06 2.78 6.10
CA THR A 41 -1.82 3.13 6.82
C THR A 41 -1.44 2.13 7.90
N ALA A 42 -2.41 1.55 8.62
CA ALA A 42 -2.15 0.54 9.65
C ALA A 42 -1.48 -0.73 9.08
N VAL A 43 -1.94 -1.18 7.90
CA VAL A 43 -1.37 -2.33 7.22
C VAL A 43 0.03 -2.01 6.71
N VAL A 44 0.22 -0.86 6.07
CA VAL A 44 1.55 -0.43 5.60
C VAL A 44 2.54 -0.38 6.77
N ARG A 45 2.15 0.20 7.91
CA ARG A 45 3.00 0.22 9.12
C ARG A 45 3.35 -1.17 9.63
N LYS A 46 2.40 -2.12 9.62
CA LYS A 46 2.66 -3.50 10.03
C LYS A 46 3.66 -4.19 9.10
N ILE A 47 3.47 -4.05 7.79
CA ILE A 47 4.37 -4.58 6.75
C ILE A 47 5.76 -3.95 6.89
N SER A 48 5.86 -2.63 6.99
CA SER A 48 7.14 -1.94 7.17
C SER A 48 7.89 -2.42 8.41
N LYS A 49 7.22 -2.59 9.57
CA LYS A 49 7.88 -3.13 10.76
C LYS A 49 8.40 -4.55 10.55
N LYS A 50 7.63 -5.40 9.87
CA LYS A 50 8.01 -6.79 9.58
C LYS A 50 9.29 -6.85 8.74
N TYR A 51 9.32 -6.12 7.62
CA TYR A 51 10.47 -6.14 6.70
C TYR A 51 11.65 -5.29 7.16
N TYR A 52 11.43 -4.28 8.01
CA TYR A 52 12.53 -3.49 8.61
C TYR A 52 13.34 -4.32 9.61
N SER A 53 12.73 -5.30 10.26
CA SER A 53 13.45 -6.25 11.13
C SER A 53 14.29 -7.29 10.35
N GLU A 54 14.08 -7.42 9.03
CA GLU A 54 14.82 -8.35 8.17
C GLU A 54 16.00 -7.69 7.43
N VAL A 55 16.20 -6.38 7.61
CA VAL A 55 17.29 -5.57 7.03
C VAL A 55 18.29 -5.19 8.11
#